data_AF-A0AAV7HCL2-F1
#
_entry.id   AF-A0AAV7HCL2-F1
#
_cell.length_a   1.000
_cell.length_b   1.000
_cell.length_c   1.000
_cell.angle_alpha   90.00
_cell.angle_beta   90.00
_cell.angle_gamma   90.00
#
_symmetry.space_group_name_H-M   'P 1'
#
loop_
_entity.id
_entity.type
_entity.pdbx_description
1 polymer ?
#
loop_
_entity_poly.entity_id
_entity_poly.type
_entity_poly.pdbx_seq_one_letter_code
_entity_poly.pdbx_strand_id
1 'polypeptide(L)'
;MALPMIMEIGLKRGFRTALGDIIIIQLQLCLVLFTFLLETKSHYFGKTILHGRAKYRATGRGFLERHVKFAENYRMYSRSHLTKGLELMPPLIVYQIYGFITTDSTTFMLLIASMWFLVAT
;
A
#
# COMPACT_ATOMS: atom_id res chain seq x y z
N MET A 1 7.20 10.31 -7.05
CA MET A 1 7.09 10.61 -8.50
C MET A 1 5.74 11.23 -8.90
N ALA A 2 4.71 11.23 -8.04
CA ALA A 2 3.41 11.83 -8.38
C ALA A 2 3.43 13.38 -8.49
N LEU A 3 4.10 14.08 -7.56
CA LEU A 3 4.23 15.55 -7.58
C LEU A 3 4.82 16.14 -8.87
N PRO A 4 5.97 15.66 -9.39
CA PRO A 4 6.52 16.19 -10.63
C PRO A 4 5.62 15.92 -11.84
N MET A 5 4.91 14.78 -11.87
CA MET A 5 3.96 14.46 -12.94
C MET A 5 2.75 15.40 -12.94
N ILE A 6 2.19 15.68 -11.76
CA ILE A 6 1.06 16.61 -11.61
C ILE A 6 1.46 18.04 -11.99
N MET A 7 2.65 18.47 -11.58
CA MET A 7 3.18 19.79 -11.93
C MET A 7 3.41 19.92 -13.45
N GLU A 8 3.95 18.88 -14.07
CA GLU A 8 4.16 18.82 -15.52
C GLU A 8 2.82 18.89 -16.29
N ILE A 9 1.81 18.12 -15.86
CA ILE A 9 0.47 18.13 -16.48
C ILE A 9 -0.21 19.49 -16.27
N GLY A 10 -0.08 20.09 -15.09
CA GLY A 10 -0.61 21.42 -14.80
C GLY A 10 -0.01 22.51 -15.69
N LEU A 11 1.30 22.46 -15.91
CA LEU A 11 2.03 23.39 -16.79
C LEU A 11 1.70 23.17 -18.28
N LYS A 12 1.51 21.92 -18.73
CA LYS A 12 1.31 21.58 -20.15
C LYS A 12 -0.14 21.62 -20.61
N ARG A 13 -1.09 21.16 -19.78
CA ARG A 13 -2.50 20.92 -20.15
C ARG A 13 -3.49 21.77 -19.34
N GLY A 14 -2.98 22.63 -18.46
CA GLY A 14 -3.75 23.56 -17.64
C GLY A 14 -4.24 22.97 -16.32
N PHE A 15 -4.50 23.85 -15.36
CA PHE A 15 -4.82 23.50 -13.97
C PHE A 15 -6.11 22.67 -13.82
N ARG A 16 -7.16 23.00 -14.60
CA ARG A 16 -8.44 22.28 -14.55
C ARG A 16 -8.29 20.80 -14.96
N THR A 17 -7.49 20.54 -15.99
CA THR A 17 -7.20 19.19 -16.46
C THR A 17 -6.38 18.41 -15.43
N ALA A 18 -5.38 19.05 -14.82
CA ALA A 18 -4.58 18.44 -13.75
C ALA A 18 -5.42 18.06 -12.53
N LEU A 19 -6.39 18.87 -12.12
CA LEU A 19 -7.31 18.52 -11.04
C LEU A 19 -8.17 17.30 -11.36
N GLY A 20 -8.68 17.20 -12.59
CA GLY A 20 -9.42 16.02 -13.05
C GLY A 20 -8.56 14.76 -13.02
N ASP A 21 -7.33 14.85 -13.52
CA ASP A 21 -6.38 13.73 -13.51
C ASP A 21 -6.01 13.28 -12.09
N ILE A 22 -5.86 14.21 -11.13
CA ILE A 22 -5.65 13.85 -9.72
C ILE A 22 -6.81 13.02 -9.20
N ILE A 23 -8.06 13.41 -9.47
CA ILE A 23 -9.24 12.66 -9.01
C ILE A 23 -9.27 11.26 -9.63
N ILE A 24 -8.99 11.15 -10.92
CA ILE A 24 -8.95 9.86 -11.64
C ILE A 24 -7.86 8.96 -11.06
N ILE A 25 -6.65 9.49 -10.83
CA ILE A 25 -5.53 8.75 -10.24
C ILE A 25 -5.88 8.25 -8.83
N GLN A 26 -6.60 9.05 -8.03
CA GLN A 26 -7.05 8.62 -6.70
C GLN A 26 -8.15 7.54 -6.76
N LEU A 27 -9.11 7.66 -7.70
CA LEU A 27 -10.15 6.64 -7.93
C LEU A 27 -9.58 5.30 -8.40
N GLN A 28 -8.42 5.32 -9.07
CA GLN A 28 -7.65 4.11 -9.43
C GLN A 28 -6.88 3.50 -8.24
N LEU A 29 -7.15 3.94 -7.00
CA LEU A 29 -6.53 3.44 -5.77
C LEU A 29 -5.01 3.67 -5.71
N CYS A 30 -4.49 4.68 -6.42
CA CYS A 30 -3.05 4.96 -6.51
C CYS A 30 -2.40 5.14 -5.13
N LEU A 31 -3.04 5.85 -4.20
CA LEU A 31 -2.49 6.07 -2.85
C LEU A 31 -2.39 4.77 -2.04
N VAL A 32 -3.38 3.88 -2.18
CA VAL A 32 -3.40 2.57 -1.51
C VAL A 32 -2.30 1.69 -2.08
N LEU A 33 -2.21 1.58 -3.41
CA LEU A 33 -1.18 0.80 -4.10
C LEU A 33 0.23 1.34 -3.85
N PHE A 34 0.38 2.65 -3.72
CA PHE A 34 1.66 3.29 -3.39
C PHE A 34 2.14 2.93 -1.99
N THR A 35 1.25 2.98 -1.00
CA THR A 35 1.57 2.62 0.39
C THR A 35 1.99 1.14 0.47
N PHE A 36 1.22 0.25 -0.17
CA PHE A 36 1.52 -1.17 -0.32
C PHE A 36 2.90 -1.42 -0.96
N LEU A 37 3.23 -0.68 -2.03
CA LEU A 37 4.51 -0.81 -2.72
C LEU A 37 5.67 -0.35 -1.84
N LEU A 38 5.51 0.76 -1.10
CA LEU A 38 6.53 1.27 -0.18
C LEU A 38 6.80 0.27 0.96
N GLU A 39 5.75 -0.24 1.59
CA GLU A 39 5.90 -1.21 2.67
C GLU A 39 6.60 -2.49 2.18
N THR A 40 6.25 -3.00 0.98
CA THR A 40 6.89 -4.22 0.45
C THR A 40 8.38 -3.97 0.20
N LYS A 41 8.73 -2.80 -0.34
CA LYS A 41 10.13 -2.39 -0.52
C LYS A 41 10.86 -2.32 0.82
N SER A 42 10.24 -1.72 1.84
CA SER A 42 10.77 -1.64 3.20
C SER A 42 11.01 -3.03 3.82
N HIS A 43 10.05 -3.96 3.67
CA HIS A 43 10.16 -5.34 4.16
C HIS A 43 11.41 -6.06 3.61
N TYR A 44 11.62 -5.99 2.28
CA TYR A 44 12.77 -6.62 1.64
C TYR A 44 14.09 -5.89 1.91
N PHE A 45 14.04 -4.56 2.06
CA PHE A 45 15.19 -3.77 2.46
C PHE A 45 15.66 -4.15 3.87
N GLY A 46 14.74 -4.23 4.84
CA GLY A 46 15.03 -4.69 6.20
C GLY A 46 15.59 -6.11 6.25
N LYS A 47 15.04 -7.04 5.45
CA LYS A 47 15.61 -8.40 5.32
C LYS A 47 17.03 -8.41 4.75
N THR A 48 17.33 -7.48 3.85
CA THR A 48 18.67 -7.35 3.29
C THR A 48 19.65 -6.86 4.34
N ILE A 49 19.28 -5.86 5.14
CA ILE A 49 20.11 -5.34 6.24
C ILE A 49 20.31 -6.41 7.32
N LEU A 50 19.24 -7.07 7.77
CA LEU A 50 19.28 -7.96 8.93
C LEU A 50 19.82 -9.36 8.62
N HIS A 51 19.61 -9.86 7.40
CA HIS A 51 19.95 -11.25 7.05
C HIS A 51 20.88 -11.36 5.83
N GLY A 52 21.32 -10.25 5.23
CA GLY A 52 22.24 -10.26 4.08
C GLY A 52 21.65 -10.88 2.79
N ARG A 53 20.33 -11.10 2.71
CA ARG A 53 19.68 -11.78 1.57
C ARG A 53 19.34 -10.84 0.42
N ALA A 54 20.34 -10.14 -0.12
CA ALA A 54 20.17 -9.34 -1.33
C ALA A 54 20.08 -10.27 -2.56
N LYS A 55 18.97 -10.23 -3.29
CA LYS A 55 18.85 -10.89 -4.60
C LYS A 55 18.65 -9.82 -5.67
N TYR A 56 19.69 -9.57 -6.47
CA TYR A 56 19.56 -8.71 -7.63
C TYR A 56 18.61 -9.36 -8.63
N ARG A 57 17.55 -8.63 -9.02
CA ARG A 57 16.65 -9.01 -10.10
C ARG A 57 16.80 -7.94 -11.16
N ALA A 58 17.37 -8.30 -12.31
CA ALA A 58 17.53 -7.39 -13.42
C ALA A 58 16.16 -6.88 -13.88
N THR A 59 15.85 -5.64 -13.57
CA THR A 59 14.90 -4.84 -14.33
C THR A 59 15.64 -4.41 -15.58
N GLY A 60 15.21 -4.88 -16.75
CA GLY A 60 15.83 -4.50 -18.03
C GLY A 60 15.94 -2.98 -18.19
N ARG A 61 16.77 -2.51 -19.12
CA ARG A 61 16.87 -1.08 -19.41
C ARG A 61 15.52 -0.59 -19.96
N GLY A 62 14.88 0.34 -19.25
CA GLY A 62 13.60 0.95 -19.60
C GLY A 62 12.48 0.67 -18.57
N PHE A 63 11.58 1.65 -18.39
CA PHE A 63 10.33 1.47 -17.64
C PHE A 63 9.37 0.63 -18.48
N LEU A 64 9.48 -0.69 -18.39
CA LEU A 64 8.51 -1.60 -19.00
C LEU A 64 7.53 -2.04 -17.92
N GLU A 65 6.31 -1.50 -17.98
CA GLU A 65 5.17 -2.05 -17.24
C GLU A 65 4.90 -3.45 -17.77
N ARG A 66 5.34 -4.45 -16.99
CA ARG A 66 5.16 -5.86 -17.37
C ARG A 66 3.95 -6.40 -16.63
N HIS A 67 2.98 -6.91 -17.39
CA HIS A 67 1.93 -7.73 -16.80
C HIS A 67 2.54 -9.00 -16.21
N VAL A 68 2.54 -9.11 -14.89
CA VAL A 68 2.99 -10.29 -14.15
C VAL A 68 1.78 -11.19 -13.91
N LYS A 69 1.93 -12.50 -14.13
CA LYS A 69 0.86 -13.47 -13.83
C LYS A 69 0.50 -13.39 -12.35
N PHE A 70 -0.78 -13.52 -12.03
CA PHE A 70 -1.27 -13.42 -10.64
C PHE A 70 -0.51 -14.34 -9.67
N ALA A 71 -0.23 -15.59 -10.06
CA ALA A 71 0.51 -16.54 -9.22
C ALA A 71 1.94 -16.08 -8.89
N GLU A 72 2.61 -15.40 -9.82
CA GLU A 72 3.94 -14.85 -9.60
C GLU A 72 3.89 -13.61 -8.71
N ASN A 73 2.89 -12.75 -8.92
CA ASN A 73 2.61 -11.61 -8.04
C ASN A 73 2.32 -12.09 -6.61
N TYR A 74 1.38 -13.00 -6.45
CA TYR A 74 0.98 -13.59 -5.17
C TYR A 74 2.18 -14.19 -4.41
N ARG A 75 3.06 -14.94 -5.08
CA ARG A 75 4.25 -15.52 -4.43
C ARG A 75 5.25 -14.48 -3.94
N MET A 76 5.34 -13.31 -4.58
CA MET A 76 6.25 -12.24 -4.14
C MET A 76 5.68 -11.40 -3.00
N TYR A 77 4.36 -11.16 -3.01
CA TYR A 77 3.71 -10.25 -2.05
C TYR A 77 3.07 -10.96 -0.86
N SER A 78 2.77 -12.25 -0.96
CA SER A 78 2.06 -12.99 0.10
C SER A 78 2.76 -12.90 1.46
N ARG A 79 4.06 -13.21 1.51
CA ARG A 79 4.81 -13.24 2.77
C ARG A 79 5.13 -11.89 3.38
N SER A 80 5.13 -10.81 2.59
CA SER A 80 5.45 -9.48 3.11
C SER A 80 4.23 -8.82 3.74
N HIS A 81 3.05 -8.92 3.11
CA HIS A 81 1.86 -8.14 3.49
C HIS A 81 0.63 -9.02 3.67
N LEU A 82 0.28 -9.83 2.67
CA LEU A 82 -0.98 -10.59 2.70
C LEU A 82 -1.10 -11.49 3.93
N THR A 83 -0.03 -12.21 4.28
CA THR A 83 -0.02 -13.09 5.45
C THR A 83 -0.18 -12.30 6.75
N LYS A 84 0.45 -11.12 6.85
CA LYS A 84 0.33 -10.28 8.05
C LYS A 84 -1.06 -9.67 8.21
N GLY A 85 -1.62 -9.14 7.12
CA GLY A 85 -2.99 -8.62 7.13
C GLY A 85 -4.02 -9.71 7.45
N LEU A 86 -3.82 -10.92 6.91
CA LEU A 86 -4.68 -12.07 7.19
C LEU A 86 -4.53 -12.59 8.63
N GLU A 87 -3.34 -12.49 9.24
CA GLU A 87 -3.14 -12.80 10.66
C GLU A 87 -3.84 -11.79 11.59
N LEU A 88 -3.85 -10.50 11.22
CA LEU A 88 -4.46 -9.42 12.00
C LEU A 88 -5.97 -9.28 11.82
N MET A 89 -6.53 -9.70 10.68
CA MET A 89 -7.97 -9.56 10.39
C MET A 89 -8.89 -10.28 11.40
N PRO A 90 -8.71 -11.59 11.67
CA PRO A 90 -9.62 -12.33 12.55
C PRO A 90 -9.63 -11.80 14.00
N PRO A 91 -8.48 -11.52 14.65
CA PRO A 91 -8.46 -10.90 15.97
C PRO A 91 -9.15 -9.54 16.01
N LEU A 92 -9.01 -8.74 14.95
CA LEU A 92 -9.65 -7.41 14.86
C LEU A 92 -11.17 -7.52 14.76
N ILE A 93 -11.68 -8.50 14.00
CA ILE A 93 -13.13 -8.79 13.91
C ILE A 93 -13.67 -9.23 15.28
N VAL A 94 -12.96 -10.14 15.96
CA VAL A 94 -13.35 -10.59 17.31
C VAL A 94 -13.35 -9.40 18.28
N TYR A 95 -12.35 -8.53 18.22
CA TYR A 95 -12.29 -7.31 19.04
C TYR A 95 -13.47 -6.38 18.77
N GLN A 96 -13.90 -6.24 17.51
CA GLN A 96 -15.04 -5.38 17.17
C GLN A 96 -16.38 -5.94 17.64
N ILE A 97 -16.54 -7.26 17.68
CA ILE A 97 -17.77 -7.94 18.15
C ILE A 97 -17.86 -7.94 19.68
N TYR A 98 -16.75 -8.25 20.36
CA TYR A 98 -16.71 -8.45 21.82
C TYR A 98 -16.18 -7.26 22.61
N GLY A 99 -15.71 -6.20 21.95
CA GLY A 99 -15.12 -4.98 22.54
C GLY A 99 -16.14 -4.06 23.19
N PHE A 100 -16.99 -4.59 24.08
CA PHE A 100 -18.13 -3.91 24.70
C PHE A 100 -17.73 -2.90 25.81
N ILE A 101 -16.43 -2.68 26.07
CA ILE A 101 -15.93 -2.04 27.30
C ILE A 101 -14.82 -1.00 27.04
N THR A 102 -14.99 -0.08 26.10
CA THR A 102 -14.09 1.08 25.98
C THR A 102 -14.87 2.37 26.17
N THR A 103 -14.59 3.03 27.28
CA THR A 103 -15.24 4.22 27.85
C THR A 103 -15.08 5.50 27.03
N ASP A 104 -14.23 5.50 25.98
CA ASP A 104 -14.00 6.64 25.08
C ASP A 104 -14.29 6.28 23.62
N SER A 105 -15.41 6.77 23.09
CA SER A 105 -15.89 6.50 21.72
C SER A 105 -14.90 6.93 20.63
N THR A 106 -14.17 8.02 20.84
CA THR A 106 -13.25 8.59 19.84
C THR A 106 -11.94 7.85 19.74
N THR A 107 -11.32 7.47 20.87
CA THR A 107 -10.06 6.71 20.89
C THR A 107 -10.27 5.31 20.33
N PHE A 108 -11.39 4.66 20.66
CA PHE A 108 -11.80 3.39 20.09
C PHE A 108 -11.97 3.47 18.57
N MET A 109 -12.65 4.50 18.07
CA MET A 109 -12.86 4.71 16.63
C MET A 109 -11.53 4.93 15.88
N LEU A 110 -10.63 5.76 16.43
CA LEU A 110 -9.31 6.02 15.84
C LEU A 110 -8.43 4.77 15.84
N LEU A 111 -8.48 3.98 16.92
CA LEU A 111 -7.70 2.76 17.05
C LEU A 111 -8.19 1.69 16.06
N ILE A 112 -9.50 1.46 15.97
CA ILE A 112 -10.07 0.52 14.99
C ILE A 112 -9.78 0.98 13.56
N ALA A 113 -9.93 2.27 13.25
CA ALA A 113 -9.63 2.80 11.93
C ALA A 113 -8.16 2.60 11.54
N SER A 114 -7.22 2.86 12.47
CA SER A 114 -5.79 2.65 12.23
C SER A 114 -5.41 1.17 12.08
N MET A 115 -6.04 0.26 12.83
CA MET A 115 -5.81 -1.18 12.71
C MET A 115 -6.36 -1.74 11.39
N TRP A 116 -7.54 -1.30 10.95
CA TRP A 116 -8.09 -1.68 9.65
C TRP A 116 -7.26 -1.12 8.49
N PHE A 117 -6.70 0.08 8.64
CA PHE A 117 -5.77 0.62 7.66
C PHE A 117 -4.53 -0.29 7.51
N LEU A 118 -3.95 -0.74 8.63
CA LEU A 118 -2.79 -1.65 8.63
C LEU A 118 -3.10 -3.03 8.03
N VAL A 119 -4.34 -3.51 8.13
CA VAL A 119 -4.80 -4.74 7.49
C VAL A 119 -4.96 -4.60 5.97
N ALA A 120 -5.37 -3.41 5.50
CA ALA A 120 -5.66 -3.14 4.10
C ALA A 120 -4.40 -2.78 3.28
N THR A 121 -3.36 -2.27 3.93
CA THR A 121 -2.04 -1.97 3.35
C THR A 121 -1.09 -3.16 3.43
#